data_AF-A0A1G4FP76-F1
#
_entry.id   AF-A0A1G4FP76-F1
#
_cell.length_a   1.000
_cell.length_b   1.000
_cell.length_c   1.000
_cell.angle_alpha   90.00
_cell.angle_beta   90.00
_cell.angle_gamma   90.00
#
_symmetry.space_group_name_H-M   'P 1'
#
loop_
_entity.id
_entity.type
_entity.pdbx_description
1 polymer ?
#
loop_
_entity_poly.entity_id
_entity_poly.type
_entity_poly.pdbx_seq_one_letter_code
_entity_poly.pdbx_strand_id
1 'polypeptide(L)'
;MSLINVKNLTFGYDGSYDNIFENVSFQIDTDWKLGFTGRNGRGKTTFLNLLLGKYEYSGTISADVGFEYFPFNITDKKDMTIDIVNEIFPDYLQWKLMREFSLLQIAEDVLYRPFDSLSYGEQTKVLLAALFLKENNFLLIDEPTNHLDMNARKLVSDYLNTKKGFILVSHDRGFLDNCIDHILSINKTDIEIQKGNFSSWWENKRKQDNFELSENEKLKKDINRLSNAAKRAGSWSDKVEKTKKGTRNSGLKPDKGYIGHKAAKMMKRSKSIENRQQAVIDEKSKLLKNIESSDSLKISQLVYHKNRLAELENVSIFYGDKTACKNVSFTIERGDRIAIIGKNGSGKSSILKLVCGEGVNYTGVFREESQLKISYVSQDTSYLQGNLTDYASNNNIDESLFKAILRKLDFSREQFEKDMSSFSGGQKKKVLIARSLCEKAHLYVWDEPLNFIDIISRIQIEELILEYLPTLLFVEHDSEFCKNVATKIVEL
;
A
#
# COMPACT_ATOMS: atom_id res chain seq x y z
N MET A 1 -30.62 -0.17 -16.15
CA MET A 1 -29.31 -0.23 -15.46
C MET A 1 -28.33 -0.72 -16.50
N SER A 2 -27.34 0.12 -16.84
CA SER A 2 -26.29 -0.27 -17.76
C SER A 2 -25.25 -1.07 -16.97
N LEU A 3 -24.66 -2.08 -17.61
CA LEU A 3 -23.68 -2.96 -16.99
C LEU A 3 -22.38 -2.91 -17.78
N ILE A 4 -21.26 -2.81 -17.07
CA ILE A 4 -19.93 -3.06 -17.60
C ILE A 4 -19.63 -4.53 -17.33
N ASN A 5 -19.45 -5.30 -18.39
CA ASN A 5 -19.24 -6.75 -18.31
C ASN A 5 -17.82 -7.07 -18.76
N VAL A 6 -17.03 -7.65 -17.85
CA VAL A 6 -15.67 -8.11 -18.12
C VAL A 6 -15.73 -9.64 -18.13
N LYS A 7 -15.34 -10.26 -19.25
CA LYS A 7 -15.36 -11.72 -19.43
C LYS A 7 -14.01 -12.23 -19.90
N ASN A 8 -13.50 -13.22 -19.18
CA ASN A 8 -12.27 -13.96 -19.47
C ASN A 8 -11.08 -13.04 -19.78
N LEU A 9 -11.00 -11.90 -19.11
CA LEU A 9 -9.97 -10.89 -19.33
C LEU A 9 -8.60 -11.47 -18.95
N THR A 10 -7.71 -11.51 -19.93
CA THR A 10 -6.32 -11.92 -19.76
C THR A 10 -5.40 -10.88 -20.37
N PHE A 11 -4.40 -10.44 -19.61
CA PHE A 11 -3.46 -9.41 -20.03
C PHE A 11 -2.11 -9.56 -19.33
N GLY A 12 -1.04 -9.38 -20.10
CA GLY A 12 0.34 -9.25 -19.64
C GLY A 12 1.08 -8.24 -20.53
N TYR A 13 2.09 -7.55 -19.98
CA TYR A 13 2.93 -6.66 -20.78
C TYR A 13 3.84 -7.46 -21.71
N ASP A 14 4.14 -6.92 -22.89
CA ASP A 14 5.08 -7.53 -23.83
C ASP A 14 6.44 -7.78 -23.16
N GLY A 15 6.88 -9.04 -23.17
CA GLY A 15 8.12 -9.48 -22.53
C GLY A 15 8.00 -9.83 -21.04
N SER A 16 6.81 -9.70 -20.43
CA SER A 16 6.54 -10.26 -19.10
C SER A 16 6.26 -11.77 -19.20
N TYR A 17 6.85 -12.55 -18.30
CA TYR A 17 6.54 -13.99 -18.20
C TYR A 17 5.22 -14.25 -17.48
N ASP A 18 4.79 -13.31 -16.63
CA ASP A 18 3.58 -13.44 -15.83
C ASP A 18 2.48 -12.51 -16.36
N ASN A 19 1.27 -13.05 -16.45
CA ASN A 19 0.07 -12.27 -16.72
C ASN A 19 -0.29 -11.43 -15.48
N ILE A 20 -0.72 -10.18 -15.71
CA ILE A 20 -1.30 -9.33 -14.66
C ILE A 20 -2.72 -9.77 -14.35
N PHE A 21 -3.48 -10.09 -15.40
CA PHE A 21 -4.83 -10.62 -15.31
C PHE A 21 -4.89 -11.97 -16.01
N GLU A 22 -5.46 -12.98 -15.36
CA GLU A 22 -5.60 -14.31 -15.91
C GLU A 22 -7.06 -14.77 -15.81
N ASN A 23 -7.74 -14.81 -16.96
CA ASN A 23 -9.13 -15.27 -17.12
C ASN A 23 -10.15 -14.63 -16.13
N VAL A 24 -10.02 -13.33 -15.89
CA VAL A 24 -10.84 -12.61 -14.91
C VAL A 24 -12.23 -12.30 -15.49
N SER A 25 -13.29 -12.56 -14.72
CA SER A 25 -14.67 -12.25 -15.12
C SER A 25 -15.47 -11.64 -13.98
N PHE A 26 -16.13 -10.50 -14.23
CA PHE A 26 -17.01 -9.83 -13.26
C PHE A 26 -17.93 -8.81 -13.96
N GLN A 27 -18.89 -8.29 -13.21
CA GLN A 27 -19.84 -7.28 -13.69
C GLN A 27 -19.87 -6.08 -12.74
N ILE A 28 -19.98 -4.89 -13.32
CA ILE A 28 -20.09 -3.62 -12.61
C ILE A 28 -21.38 -2.94 -13.07
N ASP A 29 -22.19 -2.47 -12.13
CA ASP A 29 -23.29 -1.56 -12.44
C ASP A 29 -22.74 -0.13 -12.61
N THR A 30 -23.18 0.55 -13.67
CA THR A 30 -22.74 1.91 -13.97
C THR A 30 -23.20 2.94 -12.94
N ASP A 31 -24.11 2.61 -12.03
CA ASP A 31 -24.52 3.50 -10.94
C ASP A 31 -23.68 3.32 -9.66
N TRP A 32 -22.87 2.26 -9.56
CA TRP A 32 -22.08 1.98 -8.36
C TRP A 32 -20.98 3.02 -8.12
N LYS A 33 -20.65 3.20 -6.84
CA LYS A 33 -19.53 3.99 -6.35
C LYS A 33 -18.47 3.01 -5.87
N LEU A 34 -17.61 2.58 -6.79
CA LEU A 34 -16.63 1.53 -6.55
C LEU A 34 -15.33 2.10 -5.98
N GLY A 35 -14.90 1.64 -4.81
CA GLY A 35 -13.53 1.80 -4.35
C GLY A 35 -12.65 0.72 -4.96
N PHE A 36 -11.56 1.11 -5.63
CA PHE A 36 -10.62 0.17 -6.24
C PHE A 36 -9.35 0.05 -5.40
N THR A 37 -9.21 -1.08 -4.72
CA THR A 37 -8.13 -1.34 -3.75
C THR A 37 -7.26 -2.53 -4.16
N GLY A 38 -6.00 -2.50 -3.73
CA GLY A 38 -5.01 -3.54 -3.96
C GLY A 38 -3.60 -3.02 -3.72
N ARG A 39 -2.61 -3.91 -3.62
CA ARG A 39 -1.21 -3.51 -3.44
C ARG A 39 -0.68 -2.75 -4.67
N ASN A 40 0.41 -2.03 -4.50
CA ASN A 40 1.07 -1.34 -5.61
C ASN A 40 1.70 -2.34 -6.58
N GLY A 41 1.64 -2.04 -7.88
CA GLY A 41 2.15 -2.93 -8.93
C GLY A 41 1.24 -4.12 -9.25
N ARG A 42 0.06 -4.25 -8.62
CA ARG A 42 -0.91 -5.31 -8.96
C ARG A 42 -1.68 -5.09 -10.27
N GLY A 43 -1.55 -3.91 -10.89
CA GLY A 43 -2.23 -3.61 -12.15
C GLY A 43 -3.48 -2.73 -12.03
N LYS A 44 -3.65 -1.96 -10.94
CA LYS A 44 -4.78 -1.00 -10.80
C LYS A 44 -4.85 -0.04 -12.00
N THR A 45 -3.79 0.73 -12.23
CA THR A 45 -3.70 1.65 -13.37
C THR A 45 -3.76 0.91 -14.71
N THR A 46 -3.20 -0.30 -14.79
CA THR A 46 -3.31 -1.18 -15.96
C THR A 46 -4.77 -1.51 -16.28
N PHE A 47 -5.57 -1.85 -15.27
CA PHE A 47 -6.99 -2.12 -15.42
C PHE A 47 -7.76 -0.89 -15.91
N LEU A 48 -7.48 0.30 -15.34
CA LEU A 48 -8.09 1.54 -15.81
C LEU A 48 -7.74 1.82 -17.28
N ASN A 49 -6.49 1.58 -17.70
CA ASN A 49 -6.06 1.73 -19.08
C ASN A 49 -6.69 0.70 -20.04
N LEU A 50 -7.00 -0.52 -19.56
CA LEU A 50 -7.75 -1.53 -20.32
C LEU A 50 -9.20 -1.08 -20.57
N LEU A 51 -9.86 -0.49 -19.56
CA LEU A 51 -11.20 0.10 -19.73
C LEU A 51 -11.21 1.24 -20.75
N LEU A 52 -10.14 2.05 -20.77
CA LEU A 52 -9.95 3.12 -21.76
C LEU A 52 -9.58 2.61 -23.16
N GLY A 53 -9.37 1.31 -23.36
CA GLY A 53 -8.98 0.74 -24.65
C GLY A 53 -7.54 1.07 -25.08
N LYS A 54 -6.64 1.43 -24.15
CA LYS A 54 -5.24 1.79 -24.46
C LYS A 54 -4.32 0.59 -24.72
N TYR A 55 -4.74 -0.61 -24.32
CA TYR A 55 -3.96 -1.83 -24.47
C TYR A 55 -4.79 -2.92 -25.13
N GLU A 56 -4.13 -3.77 -25.90
CA GLU A 56 -4.72 -5.00 -26.42
C GLU A 56 -4.76 -6.08 -25.33
N TYR A 57 -5.83 -6.87 -25.31
CA TYR A 57 -6.04 -7.91 -24.32
C TYR A 57 -6.83 -9.08 -24.92
N SER A 58 -6.82 -10.22 -24.24
CA SER A 58 -7.70 -11.35 -24.55
C SER A 58 -8.95 -11.33 -23.68
N GLY A 59 -10.08 -11.79 -24.20
CA GLY A 59 -11.39 -11.74 -23.53
C GLY A 59 -12.29 -10.65 -24.12
N THR A 60 -13.21 -10.13 -23.31
CA THR A 60 -14.15 -9.08 -23.76
C THR A 60 -14.50 -8.14 -22.62
N ILE A 61 -14.40 -6.84 -22.87
CA ILE A 61 -14.97 -5.78 -22.05
C ILE A 61 -16.09 -5.14 -22.86
N SER A 62 -17.33 -5.20 -22.38
CA SER A 62 -18.49 -4.58 -23.02
C SER A 62 -19.16 -3.60 -22.07
N ALA A 63 -19.41 -2.38 -22.53
CA ALA A 63 -20.10 -1.33 -21.79
C ALA A 63 -20.92 -0.46 -22.75
N ASP A 64 -22.11 -0.03 -22.32
CA ASP A 64 -22.96 0.89 -23.10
C ASP A 64 -22.68 2.38 -22.77
N VAL A 65 -21.57 2.65 -22.09
CA VAL A 65 -21.16 3.98 -21.60
C VAL A 65 -19.71 4.26 -21.99
N GLY A 66 -19.38 5.54 -22.18
CA GLY A 66 -17.99 5.97 -22.35
C GLY A 66 -17.23 5.92 -21.03
N PHE A 67 -15.90 5.88 -21.09
CA PHE A 67 -15.04 5.96 -19.91
C PHE A 67 -14.29 7.29 -19.92
N GLU A 68 -14.24 7.97 -18.78
CA GLU A 68 -13.48 9.20 -18.61
C GLU A 68 -12.46 9.06 -17.48
N TYR A 69 -11.21 9.46 -17.74
CA TYR A 69 -10.11 9.29 -16.77
C TYR A 69 -9.76 10.61 -16.08
N PHE A 70 -9.57 10.53 -14.77
CA PHE A 70 -9.02 11.59 -13.94
C PHE A 70 -7.73 11.10 -13.28
N PRO A 71 -6.66 11.93 -13.20
CA PRO A 71 -6.63 13.35 -13.58
C PRO A 71 -6.50 13.59 -15.08
N PHE A 72 -7.00 14.76 -15.53
CA PHE A 72 -6.82 15.23 -16.90
C PHE A 72 -5.38 15.64 -17.17
N ASN A 73 -4.90 15.36 -18.39
CA ASN A 73 -3.63 15.91 -18.84
C ASN A 73 -3.85 17.35 -19.31
N ILE A 74 -3.18 18.31 -18.68
CA ILE A 74 -3.31 19.73 -19.00
C ILE A 74 -2.16 20.13 -19.90
N THR A 75 -2.47 20.71 -21.04
CA THR A 75 -1.48 21.08 -22.07
C THR A 75 -0.61 22.25 -21.61
N ASP A 76 -1.22 23.38 -21.24
CA ASP A 76 -0.52 24.52 -20.64
C ASP A 76 -1.21 24.97 -19.35
N LYS A 77 -0.45 24.96 -18.24
CA LYS A 77 -0.96 25.39 -16.93
C LYS A 77 -0.99 26.90 -16.77
N LYS A 78 -0.41 27.65 -17.71
CA LYS A 78 -0.44 29.13 -17.70
C LYS A 78 -1.73 29.69 -18.26
N ASP A 79 -2.50 28.85 -18.97
CA ASP A 79 -3.79 29.24 -19.51
C ASP A 79 -4.77 29.57 -18.39
N MET A 80 -5.76 30.39 -18.74
CA MET A 80 -6.83 30.74 -17.82
C MET A 80 -7.61 29.48 -17.47
N THR A 81 -8.00 29.36 -16.22
CA THR A 81 -8.68 28.16 -15.73
C THR A 81 -9.97 27.86 -16.50
N ILE A 82 -10.70 28.89 -16.95
CA ILE A 82 -11.87 28.72 -17.81
C ILE A 82 -11.53 28.07 -19.16
N ASP A 83 -10.37 28.39 -19.74
CA ASP A 83 -9.95 27.83 -21.03
C ASP A 83 -9.60 26.34 -20.89
N ILE A 84 -9.01 25.94 -19.75
CA ILE A 84 -8.78 24.52 -19.43
C ILE A 84 -10.09 23.76 -19.27
N VAL A 85 -11.09 24.36 -18.59
CA VAL A 85 -12.41 23.74 -18.49
C VAL A 85 -13.06 23.58 -19.88
N ASN A 86 -12.93 24.61 -20.73
CA ASN A 86 -13.39 24.57 -22.12
C ASN A 86 -12.64 23.48 -22.94
N GLU A 87 -11.34 23.28 -22.72
CA GLU A 87 -10.54 22.23 -23.38
C GLU A 87 -11.03 20.82 -22.97
N ILE A 88 -11.31 20.62 -21.68
CA ILE A 88 -11.78 19.32 -21.15
C ILE A 88 -13.16 18.95 -21.71
N PHE A 89 -14.08 19.91 -21.72
CA PHE A 89 -15.43 19.71 -22.24
C PHE A 89 -15.98 21.05 -22.75
N PRO A 90 -15.99 21.31 -24.08
CA PRO A 90 -16.41 22.60 -24.63
C PRO A 90 -17.90 22.92 -24.46
N ASP A 91 -18.77 21.91 -24.54
CA ASP A 91 -20.23 22.08 -24.65
C ASP A 91 -20.95 22.08 -23.29
N TYR A 92 -20.28 22.50 -22.22
CA TYR A 92 -20.90 22.57 -20.90
C TYR A 92 -21.84 23.76 -20.78
N LEU A 93 -22.84 23.61 -19.91
CA LEU A 93 -23.69 24.71 -19.49
C LEU A 93 -23.05 25.38 -18.27
N GLN A 94 -22.76 26.69 -18.37
CA GLN A 94 -22.11 27.47 -17.31
C GLN A 94 -22.78 27.28 -15.94
N TRP A 95 -24.11 27.24 -15.88
CA TRP A 95 -24.84 27.06 -14.62
C TRP A 95 -24.58 25.68 -13.98
N LYS A 96 -24.31 24.63 -14.77
CA LYS A 96 -23.92 23.31 -14.24
C LYS A 96 -22.53 23.39 -13.62
N LEU A 97 -21.57 24.05 -14.28
CA LEU A 97 -20.24 24.29 -13.71
C LEU A 97 -20.33 25.07 -12.39
N MET A 98 -21.13 26.14 -12.35
CA MET A 98 -21.34 26.94 -11.15
C MET A 98 -21.99 26.15 -10.01
N ARG A 99 -22.91 25.23 -10.33
CA ARG A 99 -23.46 24.28 -9.35
C ARG A 99 -22.36 23.40 -8.76
N GLU A 100 -21.50 22.82 -9.60
CA GLU A 100 -20.40 21.98 -9.13
C GLU A 100 -19.38 22.78 -8.29
N PHE A 101 -19.08 24.01 -8.70
CA PHE A 101 -18.22 24.93 -7.94
C PHE A 101 -18.80 25.25 -6.57
N SER A 102 -20.10 25.50 -6.49
CA SER A 102 -20.79 25.73 -5.21
C SER A 102 -20.68 24.52 -4.28
N LEU A 103 -20.90 23.31 -4.79
CA LEU A 103 -20.78 22.07 -4.01
C LEU A 103 -19.35 21.81 -3.52
N LEU A 104 -18.34 22.17 -4.32
CA LEU A 104 -16.91 22.04 -4.01
C LEU A 104 -16.32 23.28 -3.32
N GLN A 105 -17.15 24.26 -2.95
CA GLN A 105 -16.74 25.52 -2.33
C GLN A 105 -15.55 26.17 -3.08
N ILE A 106 -15.70 26.30 -4.40
CA ILE A 106 -14.75 26.98 -5.28
C ILE A 106 -15.31 28.38 -5.54
N ALA A 107 -14.47 29.40 -5.40
CA ALA A 107 -14.86 30.76 -5.74
C ALA A 107 -14.84 30.95 -7.26
N GLU A 108 -15.75 31.76 -7.79
CA GLU A 108 -15.91 31.95 -9.24
C GLU A 108 -14.70 32.66 -9.88
N ASP A 109 -14.00 33.52 -9.11
CA ASP A 109 -12.81 34.25 -9.58
C ASP A 109 -11.66 33.32 -10.01
N VAL A 110 -11.66 32.08 -9.51
CA VAL A 110 -10.73 31.01 -9.92
C VAL A 110 -10.74 30.79 -11.43
N LEU A 111 -11.90 30.92 -12.10
CA LEU A 111 -12.01 30.78 -13.55
C LEU A 111 -11.18 31.82 -14.32
N TYR A 112 -11.03 33.00 -13.73
CA TYR A 112 -10.38 34.15 -14.34
C TYR A 112 -8.92 34.31 -13.88
N ARG A 113 -8.29 33.22 -13.47
CA ARG A 113 -6.88 33.18 -13.07
C ARG A 113 -6.14 32.10 -13.85
N PRO A 114 -4.83 32.29 -14.12
CA PRO A 114 -3.97 31.22 -14.62
C PRO A 114 -4.04 29.99 -13.70
N PHE A 115 -4.11 28.80 -14.28
CA PHE A 115 -4.31 27.57 -13.52
C PHE A 115 -3.14 27.25 -12.58
N ASP A 116 -1.91 27.53 -12.98
CA ASP A 116 -0.71 27.39 -12.16
C ASP A 116 -0.68 28.32 -10.93
N SER A 117 -1.46 29.40 -10.95
CA SER A 117 -1.61 30.33 -9.83
C SER A 117 -2.54 29.79 -8.73
N LEU A 118 -3.34 28.77 -9.04
CA LEU A 118 -4.23 28.12 -8.09
C LEU A 118 -3.44 27.19 -7.16
N SER A 119 -3.93 27.03 -5.93
CA SER A 119 -3.43 25.96 -5.07
C SER A 119 -3.73 24.59 -5.69
N TYR A 120 -2.89 23.59 -5.43
CA TYR A 120 -3.13 22.22 -5.91
C TYR A 120 -4.51 21.68 -5.49
N GLY A 121 -5.02 22.09 -4.33
CA GLY A 121 -6.37 21.74 -3.91
C GLY A 121 -7.45 22.38 -4.76
N GLU A 122 -7.32 23.65 -5.11
CA GLU A 122 -8.23 24.32 -6.05
C GLU A 122 -8.16 23.69 -7.45
N GLN A 123 -6.95 23.41 -7.95
CA GLN A 123 -6.74 22.72 -9.22
C GLN A 123 -7.51 21.39 -9.27
N THR A 124 -7.30 20.52 -8.28
CA THR A 124 -8.02 19.25 -8.16
C THR A 124 -9.53 19.43 -8.14
N LYS A 125 -10.05 20.39 -7.36
CA LYS A 125 -11.49 20.65 -7.27
C LYS A 125 -12.07 21.15 -8.59
N VAL A 126 -11.37 22.03 -9.31
CA VAL A 126 -11.81 22.51 -10.63
C VAL A 126 -11.87 21.35 -11.64
N LEU A 127 -10.85 20.51 -11.66
CA LEU A 127 -10.81 19.35 -12.56
C LEU A 127 -11.91 18.33 -12.21
N LEU A 128 -12.17 18.09 -10.93
CA LEU A 128 -13.30 17.24 -10.51
C LEU A 128 -14.64 17.85 -10.92
N ALA A 129 -14.83 19.17 -10.78
CA ALA A 129 -16.03 19.84 -11.24
C ALA A 129 -16.24 19.62 -12.76
N ALA A 130 -15.18 19.79 -13.56
CA ALA A 130 -15.22 19.55 -15.00
C ALA A 130 -15.51 18.08 -15.36
N LEU A 131 -14.96 17.13 -14.61
CA LEU A 131 -15.21 15.69 -14.79
C LEU A 131 -16.70 15.35 -14.70
N PHE A 132 -17.39 15.88 -13.70
CA PHE A 132 -18.82 15.61 -13.48
C PHE A 132 -19.77 16.40 -14.41
N LEU A 133 -19.24 17.22 -15.32
CA LEU A 133 -20.04 17.84 -16.40
C LEU A 133 -20.27 16.89 -17.57
N LYS A 134 -19.40 15.88 -17.74
CA LYS A 134 -19.51 14.88 -18.81
C LYS A 134 -20.58 13.83 -18.47
N GLU A 135 -21.83 14.17 -18.77
CA GLU A 135 -22.97 13.26 -18.61
C GLU A 135 -22.81 12.00 -19.50
N ASN A 136 -23.35 10.87 -19.04
CA ASN A 136 -23.32 9.54 -19.71
C ASN A 136 -21.95 8.85 -19.82
N ASN A 137 -20.95 9.28 -19.03
CA ASN A 137 -19.68 8.58 -18.89
C ASN A 137 -19.56 7.91 -17.52
N PHE A 138 -18.91 6.75 -17.50
CA PHE A 138 -18.46 6.09 -16.28
C PHE A 138 -17.06 6.57 -15.93
N LEU A 139 -16.91 7.12 -14.72
CA LEU A 139 -15.72 7.89 -14.36
C LEU A 139 -14.66 7.00 -13.70
N LEU A 140 -13.41 7.17 -14.10
CA LEU A 140 -12.24 6.49 -13.57
C LEU A 140 -11.38 7.52 -12.84
N ILE A 141 -11.49 7.57 -11.51
CA ILE A 141 -10.87 8.60 -10.66
C ILE A 141 -9.65 8.02 -9.96
N ASP A 142 -8.45 8.44 -10.36
CA ASP A 142 -7.18 7.94 -9.82
C ASP A 142 -6.54 8.96 -8.84
N GLU A 143 -6.48 8.59 -7.55
CA GLU A 143 -5.89 9.35 -6.44
C GLU A 143 -6.24 10.86 -6.40
N PRO A 144 -7.53 11.22 -6.27
CA PRO A 144 -7.97 12.61 -6.23
C PRO A 144 -7.62 13.32 -4.92
N THR A 145 -7.12 12.60 -3.92
CA THR A 145 -6.75 13.14 -2.61
C THR A 145 -5.30 13.61 -2.55
N ASN A 146 -4.52 13.38 -3.62
CA ASN A 146 -3.14 13.84 -3.69
C ASN A 146 -3.07 15.36 -3.51
N HIS A 147 -2.16 15.80 -2.65
CA HIS A 147 -1.94 17.22 -2.31
C HIS A 147 -3.12 17.93 -1.64
N LEU A 148 -4.20 17.23 -1.30
CA LEU A 148 -5.29 17.78 -0.50
C LEU A 148 -4.96 17.68 0.99
N ASP A 149 -5.22 18.78 1.72
CA ASP A 149 -5.23 18.75 3.18
C ASP A 149 -6.49 18.04 3.72
N MET A 150 -6.52 17.79 5.02
CA MET A 150 -7.62 17.06 5.67
C MET A 150 -9.01 17.65 5.38
N ASN A 151 -9.13 18.99 5.37
CA ASN A 151 -10.40 19.67 5.13
C ASN A 151 -10.84 19.53 3.67
N ALA A 152 -9.91 19.72 2.73
CA ALA A 152 -10.18 19.54 1.31
C ALA A 152 -10.52 18.08 0.99
N ARG A 153 -9.86 17.10 1.61
CA ARG A 153 -10.21 15.67 1.47
C ARG A 153 -11.63 15.38 1.93
N LYS A 154 -12.02 15.91 3.10
CA LYS A 154 -13.38 15.74 3.62
C LYS A 154 -14.42 16.34 2.68
N LEU A 155 -14.19 17.57 2.20
CA LEU A 155 -15.07 18.24 1.24
C LEU A 155 -15.24 17.45 -0.06
N VAL A 156 -14.14 16.98 -0.66
CA VAL A 156 -14.19 16.17 -1.88
C VAL A 156 -14.88 14.83 -1.64
N SER A 157 -14.66 14.20 -0.48
CA SER A 157 -15.33 12.95 -0.13
C SER A 157 -16.84 13.13 -0.01
N ASP A 158 -17.27 14.19 0.68
CA ASP A 158 -18.69 14.52 0.82
C ASP A 158 -19.33 14.85 -0.53
N TYR A 159 -18.60 15.56 -1.39
CA TYR A 159 -18.99 15.80 -2.77
C TYR A 159 -19.20 14.50 -3.55
N LEU A 160 -18.20 13.61 -3.59
CA LEU A 160 -18.28 12.33 -4.30
C LEU A 160 -19.39 11.43 -3.77
N ASN A 161 -19.72 11.50 -2.48
CA ASN A 161 -20.82 10.73 -1.92
C ASN A 161 -22.18 11.10 -2.52
N THR A 162 -22.34 12.35 -2.99
CA THR A 162 -23.56 12.81 -3.70
C THR A 162 -23.64 12.35 -5.16
N LYS A 163 -22.53 11.85 -5.71
CA LYS A 163 -22.41 11.42 -7.11
C LYS A 163 -22.70 9.93 -7.26
N LYS A 164 -22.71 9.46 -8.50
CA LYS A 164 -22.92 8.05 -8.88
C LYS A 164 -22.01 7.69 -10.05
N GLY A 165 -21.76 6.40 -10.22
CA GLY A 165 -21.12 5.86 -11.42
C GLY A 165 -19.65 6.21 -11.57
N PHE A 166 -18.83 5.72 -10.65
CA PHE A 166 -17.38 5.89 -10.73
C PHE A 166 -16.62 4.71 -10.12
N ILE A 167 -15.40 4.50 -10.62
CA ILE A 167 -14.33 3.80 -9.94
C ILE A 167 -13.40 4.83 -9.33
N LEU A 168 -13.08 4.66 -8.06
CA LEU A 168 -12.21 5.52 -7.29
C LEU A 168 -11.01 4.71 -6.76
N VAL A 169 -9.82 5.02 -7.25
CA VAL A 169 -8.56 4.59 -6.64
C VAL A 169 -8.17 5.67 -5.62
N SER A 170 -8.01 5.26 -4.37
CA SER A 170 -7.51 6.13 -3.30
C SER A 170 -6.74 5.29 -2.31
N HIS A 171 -5.75 5.88 -1.66
CA HIS A 171 -5.07 5.25 -0.53
C HIS A 171 -5.58 5.71 0.85
N ASP A 172 -6.56 6.62 0.88
CA ASP A 172 -7.16 7.15 2.11
C ASP A 172 -8.42 6.37 2.49
N ARG A 173 -8.41 5.73 3.68
CA ARG A 173 -9.48 4.85 4.14
C ARG A 173 -10.74 5.61 4.50
N GLY A 174 -10.59 6.71 5.24
CA GLY A 174 -11.72 7.55 5.65
C GLY A 174 -12.39 8.19 4.43
N PHE A 175 -11.60 8.56 3.43
CA PHE A 175 -12.10 9.06 2.16
C PHE A 175 -12.95 8.01 1.42
N LEU A 176 -12.42 6.79 1.26
CA LEU A 176 -13.13 5.68 0.63
C LEU A 176 -14.42 5.36 1.39
N ASP A 177 -14.34 5.21 2.71
CA ASP A 177 -15.48 4.80 3.53
C ASP A 177 -16.69 5.73 3.44
N ASN A 178 -16.45 7.02 3.23
CA ASN A 178 -17.50 8.03 3.19
C ASN A 178 -18.16 8.17 1.80
N CYS A 179 -17.49 7.78 0.71
CA CYS A 179 -18.02 8.00 -0.65
C CYS A 179 -18.34 6.75 -1.47
N ILE A 180 -17.83 5.56 -1.10
CA ILE A 180 -18.06 4.33 -1.88
C ILE A 180 -19.20 3.48 -1.30
N ASP A 181 -19.77 2.62 -2.13
CA ASP A 181 -20.79 1.62 -1.73
C ASP A 181 -20.43 0.18 -2.12
N HIS A 182 -19.42 0.00 -2.97
CA HIS A 182 -18.87 -1.28 -3.35
C HIS A 182 -17.34 -1.20 -3.40
N ILE A 183 -16.67 -2.33 -3.26
CA ILE A 183 -15.23 -2.46 -3.42
C ILE A 183 -14.90 -3.45 -4.53
N LEU A 184 -14.06 -2.99 -5.44
CA LEU A 184 -13.30 -3.80 -6.38
C LEU A 184 -11.92 -4.04 -5.76
N SER A 185 -11.60 -5.28 -5.38
CA SER A 185 -10.28 -5.61 -4.83
C SER A 185 -9.50 -6.51 -5.78
N ILE A 186 -8.29 -6.08 -6.16
CA ILE A 186 -7.36 -6.87 -6.96
C ILE A 186 -6.38 -7.62 -6.06
N ASN A 187 -6.42 -8.96 -6.15
CA ASN A 187 -5.46 -9.83 -5.49
C ASN A 187 -4.42 -10.34 -6.51
N LYS A 188 -3.63 -11.35 -6.13
CA LYS A 188 -2.57 -11.91 -7.01
C LYS A 188 -3.11 -12.60 -8.26
N THR A 189 -4.29 -13.21 -8.15
CA THR A 189 -4.81 -14.14 -9.17
C THR A 189 -6.25 -13.85 -9.57
N ASP A 190 -6.95 -13.00 -8.81
CA ASP A 190 -8.36 -12.70 -9.04
C ASP A 190 -8.69 -11.23 -8.72
N ILE A 191 -9.87 -10.83 -9.19
CA ILE A 191 -10.52 -9.58 -8.84
C ILE A 191 -11.85 -9.94 -8.20
N GLU A 192 -12.09 -9.40 -7.01
CA GLU A 192 -13.34 -9.61 -6.28
C GLU A 192 -14.13 -8.30 -6.20
N ILE A 193 -15.45 -8.42 -6.26
CA ILE A 193 -16.38 -7.31 -6.00
C ILE A 193 -17.20 -7.65 -4.76
N GLN A 194 -17.21 -6.74 -3.79
CA GLN A 194 -18.00 -6.87 -2.58
C GLN A 194 -18.82 -5.60 -2.35
N LYS A 195 -20.08 -5.76 -1.95
CA LYS A 195 -20.93 -4.65 -1.52
C LYS A 195 -20.55 -4.21 -0.12
N GLY A 196 -20.36 -2.92 0.08
CA GLY A 196 -19.94 -2.33 1.34
C GLY A 196 -18.86 -1.28 1.15
N ASN A 197 -18.50 -0.63 2.25
CA ASN A 197 -17.39 0.32 2.32
C ASN A 197 -16.05 -0.38 2.66
N PHE A 198 -14.97 0.39 2.72
CA PHE A 198 -13.63 -0.11 3.01
C PHE A 198 -13.52 -0.82 4.35
N SER A 199 -14.06 -0.24 5.41
CA SER A 199 -14.04 -0.85 6.74
C SER A 199 -14.73 -2.22 6.76
N SER A 200 -15.92 -2.33 6.15
CA SER A 200 -16.65 -3.60 6.10
C SER A 200 -15.94 -4.68 5.27
N TRP A 201 -15.38 -4.30 4.11
CA TRP A 201 -14.58 -5.19 3.28
C TRP A 201 -13.32 -5.65 4.00
N TRP A 202 -12.62 -4.75 4.67
CA TRP A 202 -11.37 -5.06 5.38
C TRP A 202 -11.61 -6.01 6.55
N GLU A 203 -12.70 -5.83 7.31
CA GLU A 203 -13.08 -6.76 8.37
C GLU A 203 -13.38 -8.16 7.81
N ASN A 204 -14.15 -8.25 6.72
CA ASN A 204 -14.46 -9.51 6.06
C ASN A 204 -13.19 -10.18 5.53
N LYS A 205 -12.31 -9.42 4.88
CA LYS A 205 -11.02 -9.88 4.38
C LYS A 205 -10.14 -10.42 5.51
N ARG A 206 -10.02 -9.71 6.64
CA ARG A 206 -9.27 -10.20 7.81
C ARG A 206 -9.84 -11.51 8.36
N LYS A 207 -11.17 -11.63 8.45
CA LYS A 207 -11.82 -12.88 8.92
C LYS A 207 -11.53 -14.03 7.96
N GLN A 208 -11.62 -13.78 6.65
CA GLN A 208 -11.30 -14.76 5.62
C GLN A 208 -9.82 -15.16 5.66
N ASP A 209 -8.91 -14.20 5.68
CA ASP A 209 -7.47 -14.44 5.74
C ASP A 209 -7.09 -15.24 7.00
N ASN A 210 -7.65 -14.89 8.17
CA ASN A 210 -7.42 -15.65 9.41
C ASN A 210 -7.94 -17.09 9.32
N PHE A 211 -9.13 -17.28 8.76
CA PHE A 211 -9.70 -18.61 8.55
C PHE A 211 -8.81 -19.44 7.60
N GLU A 212 -8.43 -18.87 6.46
CA GLU A 212 -7.59 -19.51 5.47
C GLU A 212 -6.18 -19.79 6.02
N LEU A 213 -5.61 -18.91 6.84
CA LEU A 213 -4.31 -19.13 7.50
C LEU A 213 -4.38 -20.35 8.41
N SER A 214 -5.46 -20.47 9.20
CA SER A 214 -5.66 -21.61 10.09
C SER A 214 -5.82 -22.92 9.32
N GLU A 215 -6.50 -22.91 8.16
CA GLU A 215 -6.64 -24.07 7.28
C GLU A 215 -5.31 -24.43 6.61
N ASN A 216 -4.57 -23.44 6.11
CA ASN A 216 -3.23 -23.63 5.55
C ASN A 216 -2.26 -24.22 6.57
N GLU A 217 -2.31 -23.81 7.84
CA GLU A 217 -1.51 -24.41 8.90
C GLU A 217 -1.87 -25.88 9.14
N LYS A 218 -3.16 -26.22 9.17
CA LYS A 218 -3.62 -27.62 9.28
C LYS A 218 -3.15 -28.45 8.08
N LEU A 219 -3.31 -27.94 6.86
CA LEU A 219 -2.85 -28.58 5.64
C LEU A 219 -1.33 -28.79 5.64
N LYS A 220 -0.54 -27.78 6.05
CA LYS A 220 0.93 -27.92 6.17
C LYS A 220 1.33 -28.98 7.21
N LYS A 221 0.66 -29.04 8.36
CA LYS A 221 0.90 -30.08 9.38
C LYS A 221 0.58 -31.47 8.83
N ASP A 222 -0.52 -31.62 8.11
CA ASP A 222 -0.92 -32.86 7.46
C ASP A 222 0.05 -33.29 6.35
N ILE A 223 0.46 -32.36 5.49
CA ILE A 223 1.45 -32.60 4.43
C ILE A 223 2.78 -33.05 5.05
N ASN A 224 3.23 -32.38 6.12
CA ASN A 224 4.44 -32.78 6.82
C ASN A 224 4.30 -34.19 7.45
N ARG A 225 3.13 -34.50 8.04
CA ARG A 225 2.84 -35.84 8.58
C ARG A 225 2.86 -36.92 7.50
N LEU A 226 2.24 -36.67 6.35
CA LEU A 226 2.21 -37.57 5.20
C LEU A 226 3.62 -37.74 4.60
N SER A 227 4.37 -36.65 4.43
CA SER A 227 5.76 -36.68 3.96
C SER A 227 6.65 -37.53 4.87
N ASN A 228 6.53 -37.37 6.19
CA ASN A 228 7.26 -38.19 7.16
C ASN A 228 6.81 -39.66 7.18
N ALA A 229 5.54 -39.95 6.85
CA ALA A 229 5.07 -41.32 6.68
C ALA A 229 5.65 -41.96 5.40
N ALA A 230 5.72 -41.21 4.30
CA ALA A 230 6.27 -41.66 3.03
C ALA A 230 7.77 -41.96 3.16
N LYS A 231 8.54 -41.04 3.77
CA LYS A 231 9.97 -41.24 4.08
C LYS A 231 10.20 -42.50 4.94
N ARG A 232 9.35 -42.73 5.95
CA ARG A 232 9.45 -43.94 6.79
C ARG A 232 9.17 -45.21 6.00
N ALA A 233 8.14 -45.22 5.14
CA ALA A 233 7.84 -46.36 4.28
C ALA A 233 9.04 -46.70 3.37
N GLY A 234 9.62 -45.70 2.69
CA GLY A 234 10.83 -45.87 1.88
C GLY A 234 12.00 -46.49 2.66
N SER A 235 12.29 -45.96 3.86
CA SER A 235 13.39 -46.46 4.71
C SER A 235 13.20 -47.90 5.22
N TRP A 236 11.98 -48.43 5.24
CA TRP A 236 11.70 -49.80 5.66
C TRP A 236 12.25 -50.81 4.64
N SER A 237 12.25 -50.45 3.35
CA SER A 237 12.88 -51.26 2.30
C SER A 237 14.39 -51.41 2.53
N ASP A 238 15.08 -50.29 2.79
CA ASP A 238 16.53 -50.26 3.00
C ASP A 238 16.95 -51.06 4.25
N LYS A 239 16.14 -51.02 5.32
CA LYS A 239 16.37 -51.78 6.55
C LYS A 239 16.24 -53.29 6.32
N VAL A 240 15.22 -53.74 5.58
CA VAL A 240 15.02 -55.16 5.26
C VAL A 240 16.13 -55.65 4.33
N GLU A 241 16.57 -54.84 3.37
CA GLU A 241 17.66 -55.22 2.48
C GLU A 241 19.01 -55.33 3.20
N LYS A 242 19.29 -54.42 4.15
CA LYS A 242 20.48 -54.52 5.03
C LYS A 242 20.53 -55.84 5.81
N THR A 243 19.39 -56.43 6.20
CA THR A 243 19.39 -57.73 6.90
C THR A 243 19.88 -58.91 6.05
N LYS A 244 19.98 -58.77 4.71
CA LYS A 244 20.58 -59.79 3.83
C LYS A 244 22.08 -60.00 4.08
N LYS A 245 22.80 -59.00 4.62
CA LYS A 245 24.24 -59.06 4.89
C LYS A 245 24.51 -58.88 6.39
N GLY A 246 24.88 -59.97 7.07
CA GLY A 246 25.50 -59.90 8.42
C GLY A 246 24.68 -60.39 9.62
N THR A 247 23.39 -60.69 9.48
CA THR A 247 22.55 -61.15 10.61
C THR A 247 22.40 -62.67 10.63
N ARG A 248 22.90 -63.33 11.70
CA ARG A 248 22.62 -64.75 11.99
C ARG A 248 21.39 -64.82 12.87
N ASN A 249 20.36 -65.56 12.45
CA ASN A 249 19.18 -65.78 13.27
C ASN A 249 19.37 -67.14 13.98
N SER A 250 19.52 -67.12 15.31
CA SER A 250 19.78 -68.34 16.11
C SER A 250 20.92 -69.23 15.57
N GLY A 251 22.01 -68.61 15.08
CA GLY A 251 23.19 -69.32 14.58
C GLY A 251 23.12 -69.82 13.12
N LEU A 252 21.95 -69.78 12.46
CA LEU A 252 21.75 -70.24 11.09
C LEU A 252 21.78 -69.09 10.08
N LYS A 253 22.39 -69.33 8.90
CA LYS A 253 22.31 -68.41 7.75
C LYS A 253 20.88 -68.44 7.22
N PRO A 254 20.16 -67.31 7.20
CA PRO A 254 18.79 -67.31 6.73
C PRO A 254 18.74 -67.51 5.20
N ASP A 255 17.66 -68.11 4.72
CA ASP A 255 17.44 -68.36 3.29
C ASP A 255 17.34 -67.04 2.51
N LYS A 256 18.35 -66.80 1.67
CA LYS A 256 18.48 -65.59 0.85
C LYS A 256 17.34 -65.48 -0.17
N GLY A 257 16.79 -66.60 -0.64
CA GLY A 257 15.67 -66.64 -1.59
C GLY A 257 14.38 -66.14 -0.95
N TYR A 258 14.03 -66.70 0.21
CA TYR A 258 12.86 -66.29 0.99
C TYR A 258 12.92 -64.81 1.41
N ILE A 259 14.08 -64.33 1.90
CA ILE A 259 14.26 -62.92 2.28
C ILE A 259 14.18 -62.01 1.05
N GLY A 260 14.76 -62.42 -0.09
CA GLY A 260 14.68 -61.67 -1.34
C GLY A 260 13.24 -61.51 -1.84
N HIS A 261 12.46 -62.59 -1.83
CA HIS A 261 11.07 -62.58 -2.27
C HIS A 261 10.17 -61.74 -1.33
N LYS A 262 10.42 -61.81 -0.01
CA LYS A 262 9.74 -60.99 1.00
C LYS A 262 10.10 -59.51 0.84
N ALA A 263 11.37 -59.18 0.59
CA ALA A 263 11.85 -57.83 0.34
C ALA A 263 11.23 -57.24 -0.94
N ALA A 264 11.18 -58.00 -2.04
CA ALA A 264 10.56 -57.55 -3.29
C ALA A 264 9.05 -57.28 -3.14
N LYS A 265 8.32 -58.15 -2.44
CA LYS A 265 6.89 -57.95 -2.15
C LYS A 265 6.66 -56.72 -1.25
N MET A 266 7.51 -56.52 -0.24
CA MET A 266 7.47 -55.33 0.61
C MET A 266 7.82 -54.05 -0.15
N MET A 267 8.81 -54.09 -1.04
CA MET A 267 9.23 -52.94 -1.85
C MET A 267 8.10 -52.49 -2.78
N LYS A 268 7.42 -53.43 -3.46
CA LYS A 268 6.26 -53.12 -4.31
C LYS A 268 5.12 -52.47 -3.50
N ARG A 269 4.87 -52.96 -2.28
CA ARG A 269 3.86 -52.39 -1.37
C ARG A 269 4.27 -51.02 -0.86
N SER A 270 5.55 -50.83 -0.51
CA SER A 270 6.09 -49.55 -0.06
C SER A 270 5.98 -48.48 -1.14
N LYS A 271 6.38 -48.81 -2.37
CA LYS A 271 6.31 -47.89 -3.53
C LYS A 271 4.87 -47.51 -3.88
N SER A 272 3.92 -48.43 -3.76
CA SER A 272 2.50 -48.12 -3.94
C SER A 272 1.96 -47.19 -2.85
N ILE A 273 2.35 -47.40 -1.59
CA ILE A 273 1.97 -46.53 -0.47
C ILE A 273 2.58 -45.14 -0.61
N GLU A 274 3.85 -45.07 -1.00
CA GLU A 274 4.58 -43.84 -1.28
C GLU A 274 3.91 -43.05 -2.40
N ASN A 275 3.66 -43.67 -3.56
CA ASN A 275 2.97 -43.02 -4.68
C ASN A 275 1.58 -42.51 -4.29
N ARG A 276 0.83 -43.29 -3.49
CA ARG A 276 -0.50 -42.87 -3.02
C ARG A 276 -0.39 -41.68 -2.05
N GLN A 277 0.59 -41.69 -1.16
CA GLN A 277 0.81 -40.58 -0.23
C GLN A 277 1.29 -39.33 -0.98
N GLN A 278 2.14 -39.50 -1.99
CA GLN A 278 2.60 -38.40 -2.83
C GLN A 278 1.44 -37.76 -3.61
N ALA A 279 0.56 -38.56 -4.21
CA ALA A 279 -0.63 -38.04 -4.88
C ALA A 279 -1.55 -37.24 -3.93
N VAL A 280 -1.74 -37.71 -2.70
CA VAL A 280 -2.52 -36.99 -1.67
C VAL A 280 -1.81 -35.71 -1.22
N ILE A 281 -0.46 -35.73 -1.11
CA ILE A 281 0.33 -34.53 -0.82
C ILE A 281 0.16 -33.51 -1.95
N ASP A 282 0.20 -33.95 -3.21
CA ASP A 282 0.07 -33.08 -4.39
C ASP A 282 -1.34 -32.51 -4.52
N GLU A 283 -2.39 -33.26 -4.15
CA GLU A 283 -3.75 -32.72 -4.07
C GLU A 283 -3.89 -31.71 -2.93
N LYS A 284 -3.38 -32.04 -1.73
CA LYS A 284 -3.44 -31.12 -0.58
C LYS A 284 -2.60 -29.86 -0.78
N SER A 285 -1.48 -29.94 -1.49
CA SER A 285 -0.64 -28.79 -1.79
C SER A 285 -1.32 -27.82 -2.75
N LYS A 286 -2.12 -28.32 -3.70
CA LYS A 286 -2.96 -27.48 -4.59
C LYS A 286 -4.08 -26.75 -3.85
N LEU A 287 -4.54 -27.27 -2.70
CA LEU A 287 -5.54 -26.61 -1.86
C LEU A 287 -4.96 -25.49 -1.00
N LEU A 288 -3.63 -25.38 -0.90
CA LEU A 288 -3.01 -24.28 -0.17
C LEU A 288 -3.34 -22.97 -0.88
N LYS A 289 -4.12 -22.12 -0.21
CA LYS A 289 -4.41 -20.79 -0.72
C LYS A 289 -3.20 -19.89 -0.52
N ASN A 290 -2.87 -19.10 -1.54
CA ASN A 290 -1.80 -18.11 -1.48
C ASN A 290 -2.27 -16.87 -0.72
N ILE A 291 -2.36 -16.97 0.60
CA ILE A 291 -2.59 -15.81 1.46
C ILE A 291 -1.35 -14.93 1.39
N GLU A 292 -1.55 -13.62 1.32
CA GLU A 292 -0.46 -12.67 1.47
C GLU A 292 -0.01 -12.66 2.94
N SER A 293 0.85 -13.62 3.31
CA SER A 293 1.50 -13.59 4.62
C SER A 293 2.44 -12.38 4.65
N SER A 294 2.12 -11.40 5.49
CA SER A 294 3.05 -10.35 5.84
C SER A 294 3.67 -10.68 7.19
N ASP A 295 4.99 -10.88 7.19
CA ASP A 295 5.75 -10.97 8.44
C ASP A 295 5.68 -9.61 9.15
N SER A 296 5.49 -9.59 10.46
CA SER A 296 5.35 -8.33 11.21
C SER A 296 6.60 -7.43 11.04
N LEU A 297 6.37 -6.14 10.86
CA LEU A 297 7.42 -5.13 10.90
C LEU A 297 7.93 -4.98 12.35
N LYS A 298 9.13 -4.45 12.53
CA LYS A 298 9.68 -4.12 13.86
C LYS A 298 10.34 -2.76 13.79
N ILE A 299 10.29 -2.01 14.89
CA ILE A 299 10.99 -0.74 15.07
C ILE A 299 11.90 -0.82 16.29
N SER A 300 13.12 -0.29 16.16
CA SER A 300 14.14 -0.39 17.20
C SER A 300 14.32 0.94 17.93
N GLN A 301 13.47 1.22 18.91
CA GLN A 301 13.55 2.46 19.68
C GLN A 301 14.70 2.45 20.70
N LEU A 302 15.45 3.55 20.77
CA LEU A 302 16.41 3.80 21.85
C LEU A 302 15.73 4.51 23.02
N VAL A 303 16.07 4.07 24.23
CA VAL A 303 15.59 4.73 25.45
C VAL A 303 16.50 5.90 25.79
N TYR A 304 15.92 7.10 25.83
CA TYR A 304 16.61 8.28 26.35
C TYR A 304 16.43 8.39 27.88
N HIS A 305 17.45 8.91 28.56
CA HIS A 305 17.53 8.94 30.03
C HIS A 305 16.60 9.98 30.67
N LYS A 306 16.37 11.12 30.00
CA LYS A 306 15.37 12.13 30.41
C LYS A 306 14.01 11.86 29.78
N ASN A 307 12.94 12.34 30.44
CA ASN A 307 11.58 12.23 29.90
C ASN A 307 11.34 13.20 28.74
N ARG A 308 11.73 14.47 28.92
CA ARG A 308 11.62 15.50 27.90
C ARG A 308 12.74 15.35 26.89
N LEU A 309 12.41 15.35 25.59
CA LEU A 309 13.37 15.27 24.49
C LEU A 309 13.59 16.65 23.87
N ALA A 310 12.51 17.37 23.59
CA ALA A 310 12.57 18.72 23.02
C ALA A 310 11.42 19.60 23.51
N GLU A 311 11.62 20.92 23.47
CA GLU A 311 10.64 21.92 23.88
C GLU A 311 10.69 23.11 22.92
N LEU A 312 9.52 23.50 22.42
CA LEU A 312 9.29 24.70 21.65
C LEU A 312 8.44 25.64 22.49
N GLU A 313 8.89 26.89 22.67
CA GLU A 313 8.21 27.93 23.43
C GLU A 313 8.11 29.20 22.58
N ASN A 314 6.89 29.52 22.16
CA ASN A 314 6.53 30.65 21.31
C ASN A 314 7.36 30.73 20.01
N VAL A 315 7.61 29.57 19.40
CA VAL A 315 8.44 29.48 18.21
C VAL A 315 7.69 30.01 16.99
N SER A 316 8.30 30.94 16.27
CA SER A 316 7.81 31.41 14.97
C SER A 316 8.91 31.23 13.93
N ILE A 317 8.59 30.62 12.79
CA ILE A 317 9.55 30.24 11.74
C ILE A 317 9.37 31.13 10.51
N PHE A 318 10.49 31.50 9.87
CA PHE A 318 10.53 32.42 8.72
C PHE A 318 11.38 31.88 7.57
N TYR A 319 10.93 32.12 6.33
CA TYR A 319 11.72 31.95 5.10
C TYR A 319 11.79 33.28 4.36
N GLY A 320 12.96 33.94 4.42
CA GLY A 320 13.08 35.34 4.02
C GLY A 320 12.07 36.19 4.80
N ASP A 321 11.25 36.96 4.08
CA ASP A 321 10.22 37.81 4.68
C ASP A 321 8.89 37.09 4.95
N LYS A 322 8.74 35.84 4.49
CA LYS A 322 7.50 35.08 4.68
C LYS A 322 7.52 34.33 6.00
N THR A 323 6.53 34.58 6.86
CA THR A 323 6.32 33.78 8.07
C THR A 323 5.68 32.43 7.71
N ALA A 324 6.32 31.33 8.08
CA ALA A 324 5.83 29.98 7.87
C ALA A 324 4.81 29.57 8.93
N CYS A 325 5.12 29.80 10.21
CA CYS A 325 4.23 29.56 11.35
C CYS A 325 4.52 30.56 12.49
N LYS A 326 3.55 30.77 13.39
CA LYS A 326 3.64 31.76 14.47
C LYS A 326 3.27 31.16 15.82
N ASN A 327 4.00 31.55 16.86
CA ASN A 327 3.72 31.28 18.28
C ASN A 327 3.42 29.81 18.61
N VAL A 328 4.22 28.89 18.05
CA VAL A 328 4.07 27.46 18.28
C VAL A 328 4.74 27.07 19.59
N SER A 329 3.97 26.46 20.50
CA SER A 329 4.46 26.02 21.81
C SER A 329 4.01 24.59 22.10
N PHE A 330 4.96 23.67 22.24
CA PHE A 330 4.69 22.29 22.68
C PHE A 330 5.97 21.61 23.18
N THR A 331 5.81 20.51 23.90
CA THR A 331 6.90 19.68 24.41
C THR A 331 6.80 18.29 23.82
N ILE A 332 7.95 17.70 23.48
CA ILE A 332 8.10 16.31 23.03
C ILE A 332 8.64 15.50 24.20
N GLU A 333 7.82 14.61 24.73
CA GLU A 333 8.19 13.68 25.79
C GLU A 333 8.31 12.25 25.27
N ARG A 334 9.03 11.40 26.01
CA ARG A 334 9.21 10.00 25.65
C ARG A 334 7.85 9.28 25.61
N GLY A 335 7.59 8.58 24.51
CA GLY A 335 6.34 7.86 24.27
C GLY A 335 5.25 8.70 23.61
N ASP A 336 5.47 10.02 23.45
CA ASP A 336 4.57 10.86 22.68
C ASP A 336 4.57 10.46 21.21
N ARG A 337 3.37 10.32 20.65
CA ARG A 337 3.10 10.32 19.22
C ARG A 337 2.34 11.60 18.89
N ILE A 338 3.03 12.61 18.39
CA ILE A 338 2.49 13.95 18.17
C ILE A 338 2.20 14.12 16.68
N ALA A 339 0.93 14.34 16.36
CA ALA A 339 0.51 14.73 15.01
C ALA A 339 0.53 16.26 14.88
N ILE A 340 1.26 16.79 13.90
CA ILE A 340 1.16 18.19 13.50
C ILE A 340 0.15 18.29 12.35
N ILE A 341 -0.97 18.96 12.59
CA ILE A 341 -2.04 19.18 11.62
C ILE A 341 -2.17 20.66 11.28
N GLY A 342 -2.74 20.96 10.12
CA GLY A 342 -2.94 22.33 9.65
C GLY A 342 -3.06 22.39 8.13
N LYS A 343 -3.45 23.56 7.61
CA LYS A 343 -3.61 23.77 6.17
C LYS A 343 -2.29 23.58 5.41
N ASN A 344 -2.35 23.35 4.11
CA ASN A 344 -1.12 23.37 3.30
C ASN A 344 -0.47 24.76 3.36
N GLY A 345 0.84 24.80 3.57
CA GLY A 345 1.60 26.04 3.76
C GLY A 345 1.61 26.61 5.19
N SER A 346 0.97 25.97 6.18
CA SER A 346 0.98 26.40 7.60
C SER A 346 2.31 26.21 8.34
N GLY A 347 3.37 25.73 7.66
CA GLY A 347 4.70 25.56 8.26
C GLY A 347 4.96 24.21 8.94
N LYS A 348 4.10 23.20 8.72
CA LYS A 348 4.24 21.83 9.27
C LYS A 348 5.64 21.24 9.08
N SER A 349 6.09 21.12 7.82
CA SER A 349 7.43 20.62 7.48
C SER A 349 8.54 21.49 8.07
N SER A 350 8.32 22.80 8.21
CA SER A 350 9.31 23.72 8.77
C SER A 350 9.58 23.46 10.25
N ILE A 351 8.55 23.08 11.01
CA ILE A 351 8.71 22.66 12.40
C ILE A 351 9.51 21.36 12.46
N LEU A 352 9.20 20.39 11.60
CA LEU A 352 9.94 19.13 11.55
C LEU A 352 11.42 19.36 11.24
N LYS A 353 11.71 20.25 10.27
CA LYS A 353 13.07 20.67 9.93
C LYS A 353 13.81 21.30 11.09
N LEU A 354 13.15 22.20 11.84
CA LEU A 354 13.72 22.79 13.06
C LEU A 354 14.06 21.71 14.10
N VAL A 355 13.15 20.76 14.34
CA VAL A 355 13.38 19.66 15.29
C VAL A 355 14.50 18.73 14.83
N CYS A 356 14.67 18.53 13.52
CA CYS A 356 15.78 17.76 12.94
C CYS A 356 17.12 18.54 12.93
N GLY A 357 17.16 19.79 13.41
CA GLY A 357 18.36 20.62 13.39
C GLY A 357 18.73 21.15 12.00
N GLU A 358 17.82 21.12 11.04
CA GLU A 358 18.03 21.81 9.76
C GLU A 358 18.04 23.33 10.00
N GLY A 359 18.96 24.03 9.32
CA GLY A 359 19.17 25.48 9.53
C GLY A 359 17.98 26.31 9.06
N VAL A 360 17.02 26.55 9.96
CA VAL A 360 15.84 27.37 9.72
C VAL A 360 15.86 28.60 10.64
N ASN A 361 15.48 29.77 10.12
CA ASN A 361 15.38 30.99 10.92
C ASN A 361 14.12 30.96 11.78
N TYR A 362 14.28 31.16 13.09
CA TYR A 362 13.18 31.22 14.04
C TYR A 362 13.38 32.27 15.13
N THR A 363 12.26 32.65 15.74
CA THR A 363 12.19 33.42 17.00
C THR A 363 11.53 32.55 18.07
N GLY A 364 11.61 32.96 19.34
CA GLY A 364 11.16 32.15 20.47
C GLY A 364 12.29 31.29 21.03
N VAL A 365 11.95 30.23 21.76
CA VAL A 365 12.93 29.35 22.40
C VAL A 365 12.72 27.91 21.92
N PHE A 366 13.78 27.31 21.38
CA PHE A 366 13.85 25.88 21.07
C PHE A 366 14.94 25.25 21.94
N ARG A 367 14.57 24.26 22.76
CA ARG A 367 15.48 23.49 23.60
C ARG A 367 15.44 22.04 23.18
N GLU A 368 16.57 21.51 22.71
CA GLU A 368 16.77 20.10 22.40
C GLU A 368 17.73 19.48 23.42
N GLU A 369 17.46 18.26 23.87
CA GLU A 369 18.38 17.53 24.73
C GLU A 369 19.62 17.03 23.98
N SER A 370 20.77 17.01 24.65
CA SER A 370 22.05 16.67 24.00
C SER A 370 22.10 15.21 23.54
N GLN A 371 22.74 14.95 22.39
CA GLN A 371 22.98 13.60 21.86
C GLN A 371 21.69 12.81 21.54
N LEU A 372 20.59 13.50 21.24
CA LEU A 372 19.45 12.84 20.63
C LEU A 372 19.82 12.26 19.27
N LYS A 373 19.22 11.12 18.97
CA LYS A 373 19.37 10.42 17.69
C LYS A 373 18.00 10.48 17.06
N ILE A 374 17.88 11.28 16.01
CA ILE A 374 16.62 11.54 15.33
C ILE A 374 16.65 10.78 14.01
N SER A 375 15.66 9.92 13.80
CA SER A 375 15.42 9.27 12.50
C SER A 375 14.41 10.11 11.74
N TYR A 376 14.81 10.69 10.61
CA TYR A 376 13.94 11.56 9.82
C TYR A 376 13.45 10.88 8.53
N VAL A 377 12.17 11.03 8.20
CA VAL A 377 11.60 10.68 6.89
C VAL A 377 11.13 11.97 6.24
N SER A 378 11.82 12.40 5.19
CA SER A 378 11.55 13.65 4.48
C SER A 378 10.33 13.55 3.56
N GLN A 379 9.67 14.70 3.36
CA GLN A 379 8.65 14.82 2.32
C GLN A 379 9.28 14.67 0.93
N ASP A 380 10.41 15.34 0.70
CA ASP A 380 11.18 15.29 -0.54
C ASP A 380 11.89 13.94 -0.70
N THR A 381 11.83 13.40 -1.91
CA THR A 381 12.49 12.16 -2.32
C THR A 381 13.39 12.34 -3.55
N SER A 382 13.55 13.56 -4.05
CA SER A 382 14.26 13.87 -5.28
C SER A 382 15.73 13.47 -5.24
N TYR A 383 16.35 13.54 -4.07
CA TYR A 383 17.75 13.18 -3.83
C TYR A 383 18.06 11.67 -3.85
N LEU A 384 17.04 10.80 -3.86
CA LEU A 384 17.25 9.36 -3.86
C LEU A 384 17.72 8.86 -5.24
N GLN A 385 18.97 8.43 -5.29
CA GLN A 385 19.67 7.93 -6.47
C GLN A 385 20.69 6.84 -6.08
N GLY A 386 21.13 6.03 -7.05
CA GLY A 386 22.06 4.91 -6.81
C GLY A 386 21.35 3.63 -6.40
N ASN A 387 22.12 2.62 -5.98
CA ASN A 387 21.58 1.32 -5.58
C ASN A 387 21.27 1.25 -4.07
N LEU A 388 20.43 0.28 -3.69
CA LEU A 388 19.98 0.10 -2.30
C LEU A 388 21.09 -0.33 -1.33
N THR A 389 22.12 -1.03 -1.83
CA THR A 389 23.23 -1.53 -1.01
C THR A 389 24.13 -0.38 -0.54
N ASP A 390 24.54 0.48 -1.46
CA ASP A 390 25.32 1.68 -1.15
C ASP A 390 24.51 2.65 -0.28
N TYR A 391 23.21 2.77 -0.54
CA TYR A 391 22.32 3.55 0.30
C TYR A 391 22.28 3.03 1.74
N ALA A 392 22.16 1.73 1.94
CA ALA A 392 22.18 1.13 3.28
C ALA A 392 23.52 1.39 3.99
N SER A 393 24.64 1.23 3.29
CA SER A 393 25.98 1.50 3.81
C SER A 393 26.16 2.97 4.21
N ASN A 394 25.78 3.90 3.34
CA ASN A 394 25.90 5.35 3.57
C ASN A 394 25.05 5.84 4.76
N ASN A 395 23.93 5.17 5.05
CA ASN A 395 23.08 5.47 6.20
C ASN A 395 23.43 4.62 7.44
N ASN A 396 24.49 3.80 7.40
CA ASN A 396 24.93 2.91 8.49
C ASN A 396 23.83 1.96 8.99
N ILE A 397 23.03 1.40 8.08
CA ILE A 397 21.97 0.44 8.39
C ILE A 397 22.32 -0.97 7.90
N ASP A 398 21.76 -1.99 8.56
CA ASP A 398 21.94 -3.38 8.15
C ASP A 398 21.19 -3.67 6.84
N GLU A 399 21.94 -4.01 5.79
CA GLU A 399 21.40 -4.24 4.44
C GLU A 399 20.37 -5.39 4.42
N SER A 400 20.63 -6.47 5.18
CA SER A 400 19.77 -7.65 5.19
C SER A 400 18.41 -7.32 5.81
N LEU A 401 18.40 -6.62 6.93
CA LEU A 401 17.21 -6.09 7.58
C LEU A 401 16.48 -5.09 6.68
N PHE A 402 17.22 -4.16 6.07
CA PHE A 402 16.66 -3.14 5.18
C PHE A 402 15.93 -3.76 3.98
N LYS A 403 16.59 -4.68 3.27
CA LYS A 403 15.97 -5.44 2.17
C LYS A 403 14.81 -6.31 2.66
N ALA A 404 14.89 -6.88 3.86
CA ALA A 404 13.78 -7.64 4.44
C ALA A 404 12.56 -6.74 4.74
N ILE A 405 12.76 -5.53 5.26
CA ILE A 405 11.67 -4.56 5.50
C ILE A 405 11.07 -4.10 4.17
N LEU A 406 11.89 -3.80 3.16
CA LEU A 406 11.40 -3.47 1.82
C LEU A 406 10.54 -4.60 1.24
N ARG A 407 10.97 -5.87 1.36
CA ARG A 407 10.15 -7.03 0.95
C ARG A 407 8.80 -7.07 1.67
N LYS A 408 8.75 -6.73 2.96
CA LYS A 408 7.49 -6.67 3.74
C LYS A 408 6.57 -5.55 3.26
N LEU A 409 7.13 -4.40 2.87
CA LEU A 409 6.44 -3.29 2.22
C LEU A 409 6.12 -3.55 0.74
N ASP A 410 6.14 -4.81 0.28
CA ASP A 410 5.82 -5.24 -1.08
C ASP A 410 6.76 -4.73 -2.18
N PHE A 411 8.04 -4.54 -1.85
CA PHE A 411 9.07 -4.26 -2.85
C PHE A 411 9.43 -5.55 -3.61
N SER A 412 9.34 -5.56 -4.94
CA SER A 412 9.72 -6.74 -5.73
C SER A 412 11.24 -6.91 -5.78
N ARG A 413 11.72 -8.15 -5.98
CA ARG A 413 13.16 -8.45 -6.01
C ARG A 413 13.87 -7.78 -7.19
N GLU A 414 13.20 -7.70 -8.33
CA GLU A 414 13.72 -7.02 -9.53
C GLU A 414 14.03 -5.55 -9.27
N GLN A 415 13.30 -4.90 -8.35
CA GLN A 415 13.52 -3.50 -8.02
C GLN A 415 14.79 -3.31 -7.17
N PHE A 416 15.34 -4.36 -6.57
CA PHE A 416 16.58 -4.24 -5.78
C PHE A 416 17.82 -4.00 -6.64
N GLU A 417 17.76 -4.40 -7.91
CA GLU A 417 18.85 -4.23 -8.88
C GLU A 417 18.75 -2.92 -9.67
N LYS A 418 17.65 -2.18 -9.50
CA LYS A 418 17.40 -0.92 -10.21
C LYS A 418 17.94 0.27 -9.42
N ASP A 419 18.29 1.33 -10.14
CA ASP A 419 18.65 2.61 -9.55
C ASP A 419 17.42 3.28 -8.92
N MET A 420 17.58 3.83 -7.72
CA MET A 420 16.51 4.51 -6.99
C MET A 420 15.95 5.73 -7.73
N SER A 421 16.71 6.35 -8.64
CA SER A 421 16.22 7.44 -9.49
C SER A 421 15.04 7.02 -10.37
N SER A 422 15.00 5.74 -10.78
CA SER A 422 13.94 5.15 -11.60
C SER A 422 12.68 4.77 -10.80
N PHE A 423 12.74 4.83 -9.47
CA PHE A 423 11.64 4.43 -8.60
C PHE A 423 10.49 5.44 -8.66
N SER A 424 9.26 4.91 -8.56
CA SER A 424 8.08 5.73 -8.37
C SER A 424 8.13 6.45 -7.01
N GLY A 425 7.34 7.51 -6.84
CA GLY A 425 7.26 8.24 -5.57
C GLY A 425 6.92 7.34 -4.37
N GLY A 426 5.98 6.40 -4.55
CA GLY A 426 5.63 5.42 -3.50
C GLY A 426 6.76 4.43 -3.18
N GLN A 427 7.53 4.01 -4.18
CA GLN A 427 8.72 3.17 -3.96
C GLN A 427 9.81 3.92 -3.20
N LYS A 428 10.06 5.19 -3.57
CA LYS A 428 10.99 6.07 -2.86
C LYS A 428 10.57 6.31 -1.40
N LYS A 429 9.28 6.52 -1.14
CA LYS A 429 8.74 6.63 0.24
C LYS A 429 8.94 5.34 1.04
N LYS A 430 8.69 4.17 0.44
CA LYS A 430 8.97 2.87 1.08
C LYS A 430 10.45 2.71 1.45
N VAL A 431 11.38 3.20 0.63
CA VAL A 431 12.82 3.24 0.94
C VAL A 431 13.12 4.08 2.18
N LEU A 432 12.57 5.31 2.26
CA LEU A 432 12.79 6.17 3.43
C LEU A 432 12.23 5.59 4.72
N ILE A 433 11.03 5.01 4.66
CA ILE A 433 10.41 4.34 5.81
C ILE A 433 11.23 3.12 6.21
N ALA A 434 11.63 2.28 5.25
CA ALA A 434 12.44 1.10 5.55
C ALA A 434 13.78 1.47 6.21
N ARG A 435 14.43 2.55 5.75
CA ARG A 435 15.62 3.12 6.42
C ARG A 435 15.29 3.51 7.85
N SER A 436 14.25 4.32 8.04
CA SER A 436 13.84 4.80 9.36
C SER A 436 13.56 3.64 10.31
N LEU A 437 12.91 2.57 9.86
CA LEU A 437 12.64 1.39 10.69
C LEU A 437 13.90 0.57 11.04
N CYS A 438 14.96 0.65 10.22
CA CYS A 438 16.27 0.06 10.53
C CYS A 438 17.08 0.91 11.52
N GLU A 439 16.83 2.22 11.58
CA GLU A 439 17.58 3.13 12.44
C GLU A 439 17.20 2.96 13.91
N LYS A 440 18.22 2.99 14.77
CA LYS A 440 18.06 3.05 16.22
C LYS A 440 17.98 4.51 16.64
N ALA A 441 16.77 5.01 16.89
CA ALA A 441 16.52 6.43 17.19
C ALA A 441 15.78 6.61 18.53
N HIS A 442 16.00 7.78 19.15
CA HIS A 442 15.28 8.23 20.34
C HIS A 442 13.94 8.88 19.97
N LEU A 443 13.92 9.60 18.85
CA LEU A 443 12.76 10.28 18.28
C LEU A 443 12.68 9.97 16.78
N TYR A 444 11.51 9.55 16.33
CA TYR A 444 11.20 9.40 14.91
C TYR A 444 10.47 10.67 14.45
N VAL A 445 10.89 11.24 13.31
CA VAL A 445 10.26 12.42 12.72
C VAL A 445 9.84 12.09 11.30
N TRP A 446 8.54 12.07 11.00
CA TRP A 446 8.04 11.66 9.70
C TRP A 446 7.18 12.75 9.03
N ASP A 447 7.61 13.22 7.85
CA ASP A 447 6.92 14.25 7.07
C ASP A 447 6.18 13.65 5.87
N GLU A 448 4.86 13.51 5.99
CA GLU A 448 3.98 12.83 5.03
C GLU A 448 4.57 11.51 4.49
N PRO A 449 5.01 10.58 5.38
CA PRO A 449 5.60 9.31 4.97
C PRO A 449 4.64 8.45 4.12
N LEU A 450 3.33 8.52 4.34
CA LEU A 450 2.33 7.60 3.75
C LEU A 450 1.81 8.04 2.38
N ASN A 451 2.20 9.21 1.88
CA ASN A 451 1.86 9.62 0.53
C ASN A 451 2.33 8.58 -0.51
N PHE A 452 1.44 8.23 -1.45
CA PHE A 452 1.67 7.20 -2.49
C PHE A 452 1.89 5.77 -1.97
N ILE A 453 1.74 5.53 -0.67
CA ILE A 453 1.79 4.18 -0.08
C ILE A 453 0.40 3.56 -0.13
N ASP A 454 0.33 2.31 -0.60
CA ASP A 454 -0.92 1.55 -0.67
C ASP A 454 -1.55 1.32 0.71
N ILE A 455 -2.89 1.19 0.72
CA ILE A 455 -3.67 1.07 1.94
C ILE A 455 -3.18 -0.07 2.84
N ILE A 456 -2.83 -1.22 2.26
CA ILE A 456 -2.38 -2.40 3.02
C ILE A 456 -1.06 -2.09 3.73
N SER A 457 -0.10 -1.49 3.03
CA SER A 457 1.17 -1.07 3.62
C SER A 457 0.97 0.01 4.70
N ARG A 458 0.00 0.92 4.54
CA ARG A 458 -0.38 1.90 5.58
C ARG A 458 -0.88 1.20 6.84
N ILE A 459 -1.74 0.19 6.70
CA ILE A 459 -2.28 -0.58 7.84
C ILE A 459 -1.14 -1.25 8.60
N GLN A 460 -0.19 -1.85 7.89
CA GLN A 460 0.97 -2.50 8.50
C GLN A 460 1.85 -1.51 9.30
N ILE A 461 2.06 -0.31 8.76
CA ILE A 461 2.83 0.74 9.44
C ILE A 461 2.07 1.24 10.68
N GLU A 462 0.76 1.39 10.59
CA GLU A 462 -0.07 1.77 11.73
C GLU A 462 -0.04 0.73 12.86
N GLU A 463 -0.27 -0.55 12.52
CA GLU A 463 -0.18 -1.68 13.47
C GLU A 463 1.20 -1.75 14.14
N LEU A 464 2.27 -1.51 13.37
CA LEU A 464 3.64 -1.43 13.89
C LEU A 464 3.80 -0.33 14.95
N ILE A 465 3.31 0.88 14.68
CA ILE A 465 3.43 2.00 15.62
C ILE A 465 2.61 1.73 16.88
N LEU A 466 1.44 1.09 16.75
CA LEU A 466 0.59 0.72 17.88
C LEU A 466 1.18 -0.42 18.72
N GLU A 467 1.92 -1.34 18.12
CA GLU A 467 2.59 -2.44 18.84
C GLU A 467 3.81 -1.95 19.64
N TYR A 468 4.66 -1.12 19.03
CA TYR A 468 5.94 -0.72 19.63
C TYR A 468 5.92 0.62 20.35
N LEU A 469 4.89 1.44 20.13
CA LEU A 469 4.67 2.74 20.77
C LEU A 469 5.90 3.67 20.76
N PRO A 470 6.54 3.90 19.59
CA PRO A 470 7.71 4.77 19.51
C PRO A 470 7.38 6.22 19.85
N THR A 471 8.37 6.99 20.29
CA THR A 471 8.26 8.46 20.32
C THR A 471 8.33 8.97 18.88
N LEU A 472 7.26 9.59 18.41
CA LEU A 472 7.05 9.95 17.01
C LEU A 472 6.50 11.37 16.91
N LEU A 473 7.14 12.22 16.10
CA LEU A 473 6.58 13.50 15.64
C LEU A 473 6.27 13.35 14.16
N PHE A 474 5.02 13.53 13.74
CA PHE A 474 4.64 13.27 12.37
C PHE A 474 3.64 14.26 11.79
N VAL A 475 3.67 14.39 10.47
CA VAL A 475 2.69 15.13 9.67
C VAL A 475 2.03 14.14 8.73
N GLU A 476 0.71 13.99 8.84
CA GLU A 476 -0.09 13.15 7.96
C GLU A 476 -1.47 13.76 7.71
N HIS A 477 -2.02 13.49 6.53
CA HIS A 477 -3.35 13.97 6.12
C HIS A 477 -4.42 12.89 6.22
N ASP A 478 -4.04 11.64 6.47
CA ASP A 478 -4.98 10.55 6.72
C ASP A 478 -5.56 10.69 8.13
N SER A 479 -6.83 11.08 8.19
CA SER A 479 -7.52 11.34 9.45
C SER A 479 -7.65 10.11 10.35
N GLU A 480 -7.78 8.92 9.77
CA GLU A 480 -7.93 7.68 10.54
C GLU A 480 -6.58 7.28 11.15
N PHE A 481 -5.50 7.42 10.37
CA PHE A 481 -4.14 7.21 10.87
C PHE A 481 -3.82 8.17 12.02
N CYS A 482 -4.09 9.48 11.86
CA CYS A 482 -3.87 10.47 12.91
C CYS A 482 -4.68 10.14 14.17
N LYS A 483 -5.95 9.77 14.03
CA LYS A 483 -6.83 9.42 15.15
C LYS A 483 -6.35 8.19 15.92
N ASN A 484 -5.85 7.17 15.22
CA ASN A 484 -5.43 5.92 15.86
C ASN A 484 -4.02 6.02 16.47
N VAL A 485 -3.11 6.73 15.80
CA VAL A 485 -1.70 6.80 16.19
C VAL A 485 -1.41 7.93 17.18
N ALA A 486 -2.01 9.11 17.01
CA ALA A 486 -1.64 10.29 17.76
C ALA A 486 -2.09 10.21 19.22
N THR A 487 -1.18 10.57 20.12
CA THR A 487 -1.43 10.84 21.55
C THR A 487 -1.65 12.32 21.84
N LYS A 488 -1.09 13.18 21.00
CA LYS A 488 -1.19 14.65 21.08
C LYS A 488 -1.35 15.20 19.67
N ILE A 489 -2.12 16.27 19.55
CA ILE A 489 -2.35 16.97 18.28
C ILE A 489 -1.88 18.41 18.46
N VAL A 490 -1.06 18.90 17.54
CA VAL A 490 -0.63 20.30 17.45
C VAL A 490 -1.23 20.86 16.16
N GLU A 491 -2.11 21.85 16.28
CA GLU A 491 -2.76 22.50 15.13
C GLU A 491 -2.06 23.83 14.81
N LEU A 492 -1.78 24.06 13.52
CA LEU A 492 -1.10 25.25 12.99
C LEU A 492 -1.99 26.15 12.15
#